data_AF-A0A8I1E1H4-F1
#
_entry.id   AF-A0A8I1E1H4-F1
#
_cell.length_a   1.000
_cell.length_b   1.000
_cell.length_c   1.000
_cell.angle_alpha   90.00
_cell.angle_beta   90.00
_cell.angle_gamma   90.00
#
_symmetry.space_group_name_H-M   'P 1'
#
loop_
_entity.id
_entity.type
_entity.pdbx_description
1 polymer ?
#
loop_
_entity_poly.entity_id
_entity_poly.type
_entity_poly.pdbx_seq_one_letter_code
_entity_poly.pdbx_strand_id
1 'polypeptide(L)'
;MGTVLTPATWDSLWTCFVLALATSSISVSITQGELFAPLRNWAQKVGHMTGHLFQCFFCISHWVVFLGIAIFRPTITSSGLVLVDWIVAAFFSLTLSTLVSGLMFKVLLTGMAKKVRDKELKEMFAPK
;
A
#
# COMPACT_ATOMS: atom_id res chain seq x y z
N MET A 1 -10.42 17.61 -30.60
CA MET A 1 -9.56 16.77 -29.75
C MET A 1 -9.14 17.61 -28.55
N GLY A 2 -9.86 17.52 -27.45
CA GLY A 2 -9.60 18.35 -26.27
C GLY A 2 -10.69 18.16 -25.22
N THR A 3 -10.36 17.35 -24.20
CA THR A 3 -11.08 17.12 -22.93
C THR A 3 -12.46 16.43 -23.08
N VAL A 4 -12.94 15.59 -22.17
CA VAL A 4 -12.90 15.73 -20.71
C VAL A 4 -13.05 14.34 -20.08
N LEU A 5 -12.18 13.98 -19.13
CA LEU A 5 -12.57 13.02 -18.10
C LEU A 5 -13.88 13.53 -17.52
N THR A 6 -14.96 12.75 -17.58
CA THR A 6 -16.22 13.20 -16.98
C THR A 6 -15.99 13.45 -15.48
N PRO A 7 -16.73 14.37 -14.83
CA PRO A 7 -16.60 14.59 -13.38
C PRO A 7 -16.68 13.27 -12.58
N ALA A 8 -17.55 12.34 -13.01
CA ALA A 8 -17.67 11.01 -12.41
C ALA A 8 -16.40 10.15 -12.57
N THR A 9 -15.73 10.23 -13.72
CA THR A 9 -14.45 9.55 -13.95
C THR A 9 -13.35 10.16 -13.10
N TRP A 10 -13.36 11.48 -12.90
CA TRP A 10 -12.42 12.18 -12.04
C TRP A 10 -12.56 11.73 -10.58
N ASP A 11 -13.79 11.66 -10.06
CA ASP A 11 -14.07 11.19 -8.71
C ASP A 11 -13.65 9.73 -8.51
N SER A 12 -13.85 8.89 -9.53
CA SER A 12 -13.42 7.49 -9.52
C SER A 12 -11.88 7.37 -9.50
N LEU A 13 -11.17 8.16 -10.31
CA LEU A 13 -9.71 8.20 -10.31
C LEU A 13 -9.15 8.70 -8.97
N TRP A 14 -9.77 9.75 -8.40
CA TRP A 14 -9.42 10.25 -7.08
C TRP A 14 -9.63 9.19 -6.00
N THR A 15 -10.74 8.48 -6.05
CA THR A 15 -11.03 7.37 -5.14
C THR A 15 -9.98 6.27 -5.25
N CYS A 16 -9.62 5.84 -6.47
CA CYS A 16 -8.55 4.87 -6.70
C CYS A 16 -7.19 5.35 -6.18
N PHE A 17 -6.89 6.64 -6.34
CA PHE A 17 -5.65 7.25 -5.84
C PHE A 17 -5.59 7.22 -4.30
N VAL A 18 -6.64 7.69 -3.63
CA VAL A 18 -6.74 7.67 -2.17
C VAL A 18 -6.71 6.23 -1.64
N LEU A 19 -7.42 5.32 -2.30
CA LEU A 19 -7.39 3.89 -1.98
C LEU A 19 -5.98 3.31 -2.10
N ALA A 20 -5.25 3.65 -3.15
CA ALA A 20 -3.87 3.18 -3.33
C ALA A 20 -2.94 3.68 -2.22
N LEU A 21 -3.04 4.95 -1.82
CA LEU A 21 -2.25 5.51 -0.72
C LEU A 21 -2.60 4.85 0.62
N ALA A 22 -3.89 4.71 0.91
CA ALA A 22 -4.37 4.06 2.13
C ALA A 22 -3.94 2.60 2.16
N THR A 23 -4.10 1.87 1.05
CA THR A 23 -3.69 0.48 0.91
C THR A 23 -2.18 0.33 1.14
N SER A 24 -1.36 1.15 0.50
CA SER A 24 0.09 1.12 0.71
C SER A 24 0.44 1.33 2.18
N SER A 25 -0.16 2.33 2.82
CA SER A 25 0.10 2.66 4.22
C SER A 25 -0.31 1.52 5.16
N ILE A 26 -1.50 0.94 4.96
CA ILE A 26 -2.01 -0.19 5.75
C ILE A 26 -1.13 -1.42 5.56
N SER A 27 -0.83 -1.78 4.31
CA SER A 27 -0.02 -2.95 3.97
C SER A 27 1.38 -2.86 4.56
N VAL A 28 2.07 -1.73 4.40
CA VAL A 28 3.41 -1.52 4.99
C VAL A 28 3.32 -1.55 6.51
N SER A 29 2.30 -0.92 7.12
CA SER A 29 2.14 -0.92 8.58
C SER A 29 1.92 -2.33 9.15
N ILE A 30 1.07 -3.14 8.52
CA ILE A 30 0.80 -4.51 8.96
C ILE A 30 2.03 -5.40 8.78
N THR A 31 2.72 -5.27 7.64
CA THR A 31 3.82 -6.19 7.29
C THR A 31 5.16 -5.81 7.92
N GLN A 32 5.42 -4.53 8.17
CA GLN A 32 6.70 -4.01 8.69
C GLN A 32 6.59 -3.38 10.07
N GLY A 33 5.40 -3.00 10.53
CA GLY A 33 5.22 -2.35 11.83
C GLY A 33 5.48 -3.30 13.00
N GLU A 34 6.28 -2.83 13.97
CA GLU A 34 6.54 -3.53 15.23
C GLU A 34 5.23 -3.80 16.01
N LEU A 35 4.28 -2.86 15.96
CA LEU A 35 2.96 -3.01 16.59
C LEU A 35 2.20 -4.25 16.08
N PHE A 36 2.42 -4.65 14.82
CA PHE A 36 1.78 -5.79 14.18
C PHE A 36 2.64 -7.07 14.21
N ALA A 37 3.80 -7.06 14.89
CA ALA A 37 4.59 -8.27 15.15
C ALA A 37 3.77 -9.41 15.80
N PRO A 38 2.95 -9.18 16.85
CA PRO A 38 2.16 -10.27 17.45
C PRO A 38 1.13 -10.85 16.47
N LEU A 39 0.50 -10.00 15.64
CA LEU A 39 -0.45 -10.44 14.63
C LEU A 39 0.23 -11.34 13.58
N ARG A 40 1.41 -10.93 13.07
CA ARG A 40 2.19 -11.71 12.09
C ARG A 40 2.62 -13.06 12.67
N ASN A 41 3.09 -13.07 13.92
CA ASN A 41 3.51 -14.30 14.59
C ASN A 41 2.33 -15.24 14.87
N TRP A 42 1.16 -14.69 15.19
CA TRP A 42 -0.07 -15.48 15.32
C TRP A 42 -0.52 -16.07 13.98
N ALA A 43 -0.53 -15.26 12.90
CA ALA A 43 -0.92 -15.72 11.57
C ALA A 43 -0.03 -16.86 11.03
N GLN A 44 1.26 -16.84 11.38
CA GLN A 44 2.21 -17.93 11.09
C GLN A 44 1.85 -19.24 11.81
N LYS A 45 1.31 -19.16 13.04
CA LYS A 45 0.87 -20.34 13.80
C LYS A 45 -0.43 -20.94 13.26
N VAL A 46 -1.31 -20.14 12.67
CA VAL A 46 -2.58 -20.60 12.09
C VAL A 46 -2.36 -21.41 10.81
N GLY A 47 -1.33 -21.08 10.04
CA GLY A 47 -0.98 -21.82 8.83
C GLY A 47 0.09 -21.13 8.00
N HIS A 48 0.81 -21.91 7.20
CA HIS A 48 1.90 -21.40 6.36
C HIS A 48 1.41 -20.34 5.35
N MET A 49 0.26 -20.55 4.71
CA MET A 49 -0.26 -19.61 3.71
C MET A 49 -0.76 -18.29 4.33
N THR A 50 -1.45 -18.35 5.47
CA THR A 50 -1.88 -17.14 6.20
C THR A 50 -0.69 -16.36 6.72
N GLY A 51 0.33 -17.06 7.23
CA GLY A 51 1.57 -16.45 7.64
C GLY A 51 2.26 -15.68 6.50
N HIS A 52 2.39 -16.29 5.32
CA HIS A 52 2.99 -15.63 4.15
C HIS A 52 2.19 -14.39 3.73
N LEU A 53 0.87 -14.44 3.83
CA LEU A 53 0.01 -13.29 3.52
C LEU A 53 0.42 -12.07 4.34
N PHE A 54 0.46 -12.19 5.67
CA PHE A 54 0.75 -11.08 6.58
C PHE A 54 2.22 -10.64 6.62
N GLN A 55 3.12 -11.34 5.92
CA GLN A 55 4.52 -10.93 5.77
C GLN A 55 4.82 -10.29 4.41
N CYS A 56 3.91 -10.44 3.44
CA CYS A 56 4.05 -9.96 2.08
C CYS A 56 3.18 -8.70 1.87
N PHE A 57 3.80 -7.52 1.79
CA PHE A 57 3.08 -6.24 1.62
C PHE A 57 2.23 -6.23 0.34
N PHE A 58 2.74 -6.82 -0.74
CA PHE A 58 2.01 -6.94 -2.01
C PHE A 58 0.78 -7.83 -1.84
N CYS A 59 0.92 -8.93 -1.11
CA CYS A 59 -0.15 -9.88 -0.88
C CYS A 59 -1.28 -9.25 -0.05
N ILE A 60 -0.96 -8.58 1.07
CA ILE A 60 -1.98 -7.83 1.84
C ILE A 60 -2.61 -6.71 1.01
N SER A 61 -1.83 -6.04 0.15
CA SER A 61 -2.36 -4.97 -0.71
C SER A 61 -3.48 -5.46 -1.64
N HIS A 62 -3.44 -6.70 -2.13
CA HIS A 62 -4.55 -7.24 -2.94
C HIS A 62 -5.86 -7.26 -2.14
N TRP A 63 -5.81 -7.81 -0.93
CA TRP A 63 -7.00 -7.92 -0.08
C TRP A 63 -7.54 -6.56 0.34
N VAL A 64 -6.65 -5.62 0.67
CA VAL A 64 -7.04 -4.26 1.05
C VAL A 64 -7.63 -3.51 -0.15
N VAL A 65 -7.03 -3.61 -1.35
CA VAL A 65 -7.61 -3.03 -2.57
C VAL A 65 -8.94 -3.68 -2.91
N PHE A 66 -9.05 -5.00 -2.90
CA PHE A 66 -10.30 -5.69 -3.22
C PHE A 66 -11.42 -5.31 -2.26
N LEU A 67 -11.13 -5.19 -0.98
CA LEU A 67 -12.08 -4.68 0.01
C LEU A 67 -12.48 -3.23 -0.29
N GLY A 68 -11.50 -2.36 -0.61
CA GLY A 68 -11.75 -0.97 -0.98
C GLY A 68 -12.64 -0.85 -2.22
N ILE A 69 -12.35 -1.58 -3.29
CA ILE A 69 -13.15 -1.58 -4.52
C ILE A 69 -14.56 -2.14 -4.25
N ALA A 70 -14.71 -3.17 -3.42
CA ALA A 70 -16.02 -3.72 -3.08
C ALA A 70 -16.92 -2.71 -2.34
N ILE A 71 -16.31 -1.85 -1.49
CA ILE A 71 -17.01 -0.82 -0.71
C ILE A 71 -17.31 0.41 -1.57
N PHE A 72 -16.30 0.98 -2.21
CA PHE A 72 -16.40 2.27 -2.91
C PHE A 72 -16.84 2.15 -4.37
N ARG A 73 -16.72 0.95 -4.95
CA ARG A 73 -17.16 0.60 -6.32
C ARG A 73 -16.79 1.64 -7.40
N PRO A 74 -15.51 2.09 -7.48
CA PRO A 74 -15.12 3.07 -8.47
C PRO A 74 -15.21 2.49 -9.89
N THR A 75 -15.73 3.28 -10.83
CA THR A 75 -15.86 2.89 -12.23
C THR A 75 -15.01 3.84 -13.09
N ILE A 76 -13.82 3.40 -13.45
CA ILE A 76 -12.87 4.20 -14.27
C ILE A 76 -13.26 4.14 -15.75
N THR A 77 -13.63 2.96 -16.21
CA THR A 77 -14.07 2.70 -17.58
C THR A 77 -15.59 2.54 -17.58
N SER A 78 -16.25 2.92 -18.68
CA SER A 78 -17.68 2.67 -18.89
C SER A 78 -17.81 1.66 -20.01
N SER A 79 -17.38 0.43 -19.76
CA SER A 79 -17.39 -0.65 -20.76
C SER A 79 -18.75 -1.34 -20.91
N GLY A 80 -19.71 -1.02 -20.04
CA GLY A 80 -21.03 -1.66 -19.96
C GLY A 80 -21.06 -2.95 -19.13
N LEU A 81 -19.88 -3.47 -18.73
CA LEU A 81 -19.73 -4.63 -17.86
C LEU A 81 -19.07 -4.21 -16.54
N VAL A 82 -19.87 -4.09 -15.47
CA VAL A 82 -19.43 -3.64 -14.14
C VAL A 82 -18.24 -4.46 -13.60
N LEU A 83 -18.23 -5.76 -13.86
CA LEU A 83 -17.15 -6.64 -13.40
C LEU A 83 -15.79 -6.28 -14.04
N VAL A 84 -15.78 -5.93 -15.33
CA VAL A 84 -14.56 -5.55 -16.05
C VAL A 84 -14.05 -4.22 -15.49
N ASP A 85 -14.95 -3.26 -15.28
CA ASP A 85 -14.59 -1.93 -14.76
C ASP A 85 -13.98 -2.04 -13.34
N TRP A 86 -14.48 -2.95 -12.50
CA TRP A 86 -13.93 -3.20 -11.17
C TRP A 86 -12.57 -3.89 -11.20
N ILE A 87 -12.36 -4.84 -12.13
CA ILE A 87 -11.06 -5.49 -12.32
C ILE A 87 -10.02 -4.43 -12.73
N VAL A 88 -10.36 -3.58 -13.70
CA VAL A 88 -9.48 -2.49 -14.14
C VAL A 88 -9.17 -1.55 -12.98
N ALA A 89 -10.19 -1.13 -12.22
CA ALA A 89 -9.99 -0.25 -11.06
C ALA A 89 -9.15 -0.88 -9.95
N ALA A 90 -9.32 -2.18 -9.70
CA ALA A 90 -8.55 -2.93 -8.72
C ALA A 90 -7.08 -3.01 -9.12
N PHE A 91 -6.77 -3.46 -10.34
CA PHE A 91 -5.38 -3.58 -10.79
C PHE A 91 -4.70 -2.21 -10.97
N PHE A 92 -5.44 -1.19 -11.38
CA PHE A 92 -4.95 0.19 -11.41
C PHE A 92 -4.55 0.67 -10.00
N SER A 93 -5.46 0.55 -9.04
CA SER A 93 -5.22 0.95 -7.64
C SER A 93 -4.09 0.14 -7.00
N LEU A 94 -4.02 -1.16 -7.28
CA LEU A 94 -2.97 -2.06 -6.79
C LEU A 94 -1.59 -1.71 -7.34
N THR A 95 -1.50 -1.39 -8.64
CA THR A 95 -0.25 -0.96 -9.28
C THR A 95 0.25 0.32 -8.62
N LEU A 96 -0.64 1.30 -8.47
CA LEU A 96 -0.32 2.57 -7.82
C LEU A 96 0.09 2.35 -6.36
N SER A 97 -0.63 1.50 -5.62
CA SER A 97 -0.29 1.15 -4.23
C SER A 97 1.10 0.54 -4.13
N THR A 98 1.47 -0.34 -5.07
CA THR A 98 2.79 -1.00 -5.09
C THR A 98 3.91 0.01 -5.35
N LEU A 99 3.69 0.96 -6.28
CA LEU A 99 4.63 2.05 -6.52
C LEU A 99 4.81 2.92 -5.27
N VAL A 100 3.71 3.31 -4.62
CA VAL A 100 3.75 4.07 -3.37
C VAL A 100 4.45 3.30 -2.27
N SER A 101 4.20 2.00 -2.13
CA SER A 101 4.89 1.14 -1.15
C SER A 101 6.40 1.10 -1.40
N GLY A 102 6.82 1.00 -2.67
CA GLY A 102 8.24 1.07 -3.04
C GLY A 102 8.88 2.41 -2.67
N LEU A 103 8.17 3.52 -2.89
CA LEU A 103 8.61 4.86 -2.48
C LEU A 103 8.69 4.98 -0.95
N MET A 104 7.66 4.53 -0.23
CA MET A 104 7.65 4.51 1.24
C MET A 104 8.83 3.71 1.78
N PHE A 105 9.10 2.54 1.22
CA PHE A 105 10.22 1.71 1.67
C PHE A 105 11.57 2.41 1.47
N LYS A 106 11.78 3.06 0.31
CA LYS A 106 12.98 3.88 0.07
C LYS A 106 13.11 5.02 1.08
N VAL A 107 12.02 5.72 1.38
CA VAL A 107 12.02 6.81 2.37
C VAL A 107 12.35 6.28 3.76
N LEU A 108 11.76 5.18 4.19
CA LEU A 108 12.03 4.54 5.48
C LEU A 108 13.48 4.07 5.60
N LEU A 109 14.00 3.37 4.60
CA LEU A 109 15.41 2.94 4.57
C LEU A 109 16.37 4.14 4.64
N THR A 110 16.08 5.21 3.91
CA THR A 110 16.89 6.43 3.93
C THR A 110 16.85 7.11 5.30
N GLY A 111 15.68 7.15 5.95
CA GLY A 111 15.51 7.67 7.30
C GLY A 111 16.29 6.85 8.34
N MET A 112 16.25 5.53 8.25
CA MET A 112 17.02 4.64 9.12
C MET A 112 18.54 4.81 8.91
N ALA A 113 19.00 4.86 7.65
CA ALA A 113 20.40 5.09 7.33
C ALA A 113 20.91 6.43 7.88
N LYS A 114 20.10 7.50 7.78
CA LYS A 114 20.42 8.79 8.39
C LYS A 114 20.53 8.68 9.91
N LYS A 115 19.56 8.03 10.57
CA LYS A 115 19.56 7.85 12.04
C LYS A 115 20.80 7.09 12.53
N VAL A 116 21.24 6.06 11.80
CA VAL A 116 22.48 5.32 12.10
C VAL A 116 23.68 6.27 11.99
N ARG A 117 23.84 6.98 10.87
CA ARG A 117 24.97 7.93 10.70
C ARG A 117 24.99 9.02 11.77
N ASP A 118 23.83 9.55 12.14
CA ASP A 118 23.72 10.58 13.18
C ASP A 118 24.14 10.02 14.57
N LYS A 119 23.92 8.72 14.83
CA LYS A 119 24.39 8.05 16.06
C LYS A 119 25.91 7.89 16.06
N GLU A 120 26.49 7.40 14.97
CA GLU A 120 27.95 7.23 14.82
C GLU A 120 28.70 8.56 14.99
N LEU A 121 28.19 9.64 14.37
CA LEU A 121 28.74 10.99 14.53
C LEU A 121 28.72 11.43 16.00
N LYS A 122 27.61 11.23 16.71
CA LYS A 122 27.52 11.58 18.13
C LYS A 122 28.49 10.80 19.00
N GLU A 123 28.75 9.54 18.68
CA GLU A 123 29.72 8.70 19.40
C GLU A 123 31.17 9.15 19.13
N MET A 124 31.51 9.55 17.90
CA MET A 124 32.85 10.06 17.56
C MET A 124 33.18 11.41 18.23
N PHE A 125 32.17 12.27 18.39
CA PHE A 125 32.31 13.60 19.01
C PHE A 125 31.92 13.61 20.50
N ALA A 126 31.62 12.45 21.09
CA ALA A 126 31.37 12.37 22.53
C ALA A 126 32.67 12.76 23.28
N PRO A 127 32.61 13.72 24.23
CA PRO A 127 33.77 14.02 25.05
C PRO A 127 34.17 12.77 25.84
N LYS A 128 35.46 12.41 25.76
CA LYS A 128 36.05 11.31 26.53
C LYS A 128 36.05 11.62 28.02
#